data_AF-A0A2J0MEU8-F1
#
_entry.id   AF-A0A2J0MEU8-F1
#
_cell.length_a   1.000
_cell.length_b   1.000
_cell.length_c   1.000
_cell.angle_alpha   90.00
_cell.angle_beta   90.00
_cell.angle_gamma   90.00
#
_symmetry.space_group_name_H-M   'P 1'
#
loop_
_entity.id
_entity.type
_entity.pdbx_description
1 polymer ?
#
loop_
_entity_poly.entity_id
_entity_poly.type
_entity_poly.pdbx_seq_one_letter_code
_entity_poly.pdbx_strand_id
1 'polypeptide(L)'
;MLTDLLFTNVAYASVDSIVEKINKLIINPIIVFLFALAVVYFLYGIFQFIANQDNEEAKTKGKNHIIWGTIGIVIMIGVFTILGIIMRTFNIEGIDPQMGTVQIK
;
A
#
# COMPACT_ATOMS: atom_id res chain seq x y z
N MET A 1 -5.51 -1.49 -47.18
CA MET A 1 -6.86 -2.07 -47.43
C MET A 1 -6.91 -3.57 -47.14
N LEU A 2 -6.19 -4.45 -47.84
CA LEU A 2 -6.18 -5.90 -47.51
C LEU A 2 -5.26 -6.28 -46.34
N THR A 3 -4.21 -5.50 -46.09
CA THR A 3 -3.31 -5.69 -44.95
C THR A 3 -3.96 -5.30 -43.62
N ASP A 4 -4.83 -4.29 -43.60
CA ASP A 4 -5.53 -3.82 -42.38
C ASP A 4 -6.62 -4.80 -41.88
N LEU A 5 -7.05 -5.73 -42.73
CA LEU A 5 -8.04 -6.79 -42.43
C LEU A 5 -7.40 -8.06 -41.84
N LEU A 6 -6.10 -8.29 -42.09
CA LEU A 6 -5.35 -9.45 -41.61
C LEU A 6 -4.59 -9.18 -40.31
N PHE A 7 -4.36 -7.91 -40.02
CA PHE A 7 -3.89 -7.43 -38.73
C PHE A 7 -5.02 -6.62 -38.12
N THR A 8 -5.95 -7.29 -37.43
CA THR A 8 -6.83 -6.60 -36.49
C THR A 8 -5.89 -5.79 -35.59
N ASN A 9 -5.86 -4.47 -35.78
CA ASN A 9 -5.43 -3.54 -34.75
C ASN A 9 -6.45 -3.75 -33.65
N VAL A 10 -6.23 -4.76 -32.80
CA VAL A 10 -6.88 -4.85 -31.52
C VAL A 10 -6.43 -3.56 -30.87
N ALA A 11 -7.32 -2.58 -30.84
CA ALA A 11 -7.16 -1.49 -29.91
C ALA A 11 -7.07 -2.20 -28.57
N TYR A 12 -5.86 -2.40 -28.07
CA TYR A 12 -5.63 -2.60 -26.66
C TYR A 12 -6.14 -1.30 -26.03
N ALA A 13 -7.46 -1.19 -25.84
CA ALA A 13 -8.03 -0.45 -24.74
C ALA A 13 -7.49 -1.19 -23.51
N SER A 14 -6.24 -0.84 -23.20
CA SER A 14 -5.25 -1.79 -22.73
C SER A 14 -5.67 -2.27 -21.35
N VAL A 15 -5.48 -3.56 -21.08
CA VAL A 15 -5.62 -4.08 -19.71
C VAL A 15 -4.80 -3.23 -18.75
N ASP A 16 -3.64 -2.72 -19.22
CA ASP A 16 -2.81 -1.75 -18.52
C ASP A 16 -3.57 -0.49 -18.09
N SER A 17 -4.43 0.07 -18.95
CA SER A 17 -5.26 1.23 -18.61
C SER A 17 -6.34 0.94 -17.55
N ILE A 18 -6.84 -0.29 -17.48
CA ILE A 18 -7.81 -0.72 -16.47
C ILE A 18 -7.10 -0.94 -15.14
N VAL A 19 -5.96 -1.63 -15.15
CA VAL A 19 -5.14 -1.88 -13.96
C VAL A 19 -4.64 -0.56 -13.37
N GLU A 20 -4.17 0.36 -14.20
CA GLU A 20 -3.73 1.69 -13.75
C GLU A 20 -4.89 2.48 -13.11
N LYS A 21 -6.09 2.46 -13.70
CA LYS A 21 -7.26 3.11 -13.12
C LYS A 21 -7.68 2.49 -11.79
N ILE A 22 -7.70 1.16 -11.69
CA ILE A 22 -8.02 0.46 -10.44
C ILE A 22 -6.99 0.79 -9.36
N ASN A 23 -5.71 0.78 -9.69
CA ASN A 23 -4.66 1.13 -8.74
C ASN A 23 -4.82 2.56 -8.23
N LYS A 24 -5.01 3.53 -9.13
CA LYS A 24 -5.14 4.94 -8.76
C LYS A 24 -6.42 5.27 -8.01
N LEU A 25 -7.55 4.66 -8.39
CA LEU A 25 -8.87 5.04 -7.86
C LEU A 25 -9.31 4.20 -6.66
N ILE A 26 -8.80 2.98 -6.51
CA ILE A 26 -9.26 2.02 -5.50
C ILE A 26 -8.12 1.62 -4.58
N ILE A 27 -7.04 1.06 -5.12
CA ILE A 27 -5.98 0.45 -4.31
C ILE A 27 -5.21 1.51 -3.52
N ASN A 28 -4.71 2.57 -4.16
CA ASN A 28 -3.93 3.61 -3.48
C ASN A 28 -4.73 4.32 -2.38
N PRO A 29 -5.98 4.74 -2.60
CA PRO A 29 -6.82 5.29 -1.53
C PRO A 29 -7.03 4.32 -0.36
N ILE A 30 -7.25 3.03 -0.64
CA ILE A 30 -7.42 2.01 0.40
C ILE A 30 -6.13 1.83 1.21
N ILE A 31 -4.96 1.79 0.56
CA ILE A 31 -3.67 1.68 1.26
C ILE A 31 -3.48 2.86 2.22
N VAL A 32 -3.70 4.09 1.74
CA VAL A 32 -3.58 5.30 2.57
C VAL A 32 -4.60 5.28 3.71
N PHE A 33 -5.83 4.85 3.44
CA PHE A 33 -6.87 4.74 4.45
C PHE A 33 -6.54 3.69 5.53
N LEU A 34 -6.09 2.51 5.14
CA LEU A 34 -5.67 1.45 6.07
C LEU A 34 -4.44 1.87 6.89
N PHE A 35 -3.50 2.60 6.28
CA PHE A 35 -2.36 3.15 6.99
C PHE A 35 -2.81 4.18 8.05
N ALA A 36 -3.72 5.09 7.67
CA ALA A 36 -4.30 6.04 8.62
C ALA A 36 -5.02 5.33 9.78
N LEU A 37 -5.79 4.27 9.50
CA LEU A 37 -6.43 3.46 10.54
C LEU A 37 -5.41 2.77 11.45
N ALA A 38 -4.32 2.22 10.91
CA ALA A 38 -3.27 1.60 11.71
C ALA A 38 -2.61 2.61 12.66
N VAL A 39 -2.34 3.82 12.17
CA VAL A 39 -1.80 4.93 12.99
C VAL A 39 -2.79 5.35 14.08
N VAL A 40 -4.07 5.53 13.74
CA VAL A 40 -5.10 5.88 14.72
C VAL A 40 -5.23 4.80 15.79
N TYR A 41 -5.23 3.53 15.40
CA TYR A 41 -5.32 2.40 16.32
C TYR A 41 -4.10 2.30 17.24
N PHE A 42 -2.90 2.55 16.70
CA PHE A 42 -1.66 2.64 17.46
C PHE A 42 -1.74 3.78 18.50
N LEU A 43 -2.14 4.99 18.08
CA LEU A 43 -2.28 6.15 18.98
C LEU A 43 -3.35 5.93 20.04
N TYR A 44 -4.48 5.30 19.68
CA TYR A 44 -5.51 4.91 20.63
C TYR A 44 -4.97 3.93 21.68
N GLY A 45 -4.15 2.97 21.26
CA GLY A 45 -3.45 2.07 22.17
C GLY A 45 -2.52 2.79 23.15
N ILE A 46 -1.75 3.78 22.67
CA ILE A 46 -0.91 4.63 23.53
C ILE A 46 -1.77 5.37 24.54
N PHE A 47 -2.83 6.05 24.08
CA PHE A 47 -3.71 6.80 24.95
C PHE A 47 -4.33 5.89 26.03
N GLN A 48 -4.84 4.72 25.65
CA GLN A 48 -5.41 3.76 26.58
C GLN A 48 -4.38 3.22 27.57
N PHE A 49 -3.15 2.95 27.12
CA PHE A 49 -2.05 2.48 27.96
C PHE A 49 -1.62 3.52 29.01
N ILE A 50 -1.58 4.80 28.64
CA ILE A 50 -1.19 5.90 29.54
C ILE A 50 -2.34 6.34 30.45
N ALA A 51 -3.59 6.33 29.98
CA ALA A 51 -4.74 6.79 30.77
C ALA A 51 -5.17 5.78 31.86
N ASN A 52 -4.83 4.49 31.71
CA ASN A 52 -5.30 3.42 32.59
C ASN A 52 -4.14 2.71 33.31
N GLN A 53 -3.15 3.47 33.81
CA GLN A 53 -1.95 2.85 34.41
C GLN A 53 -2.26 1.99 35.64
N ASP A 54 -3.30 2.34 36.40
CA ASP A 54 -3.72 1.67 37.63
C ASP A 54 -4.66 0.47 37.38
N ASN A 55 -5.07 0.24 36.13
CA ASN A 55 -5.92 -0.89 35.74
C ASN A 55 -5.14 -1.83 34.81
N GLU A 56 -4.72 -2.97 35.34
CA GLU A 56 -3.89 -3.94 34.61
C GLU A 56 -4.57 -4.50 33.35
N GLU A 57 -5.89 -4.69 33.37
CA GLU A 57 -6.64 -5.20 32.22
C GLU A 57 -6.68 -4.16 31.09
N ALA A 58 -7.02 -2.92 31.43
CA ALA A 58 -7.08 -1.81 30.46
C ALA A 58 -5.69 -1.47 29.91
N LYS A 59 -4.65 -1.56 30.74
CA LYS A 59 -3.25 -1.42 30.33
C LYS A 59 -2.85 -2.51 29.34
N THR A 60 -3.25 -3.76 29.58
CA THR A 60 -2.98 -4.89 28.67
C THR A 60 -3.68 -4.71 27.33
N LYS A 61 -4.95 -4.24 27.33
CA LYS A 61 -5.67 -3.90 26.09
C LYS A 61 -4.97 -2.78 25.31
N GLY A 62 -4.53 -1.72 25.99
CA GLY A 62 -3.75 -0.64 25.37
C GLY A 62 -2.46 -1.14 24.71
N LYS A 63 -1.69 -2.01 25.39
CA LYS A 63 -0.50 -2.66 24.81
C LYS A 63 -0.82 -3.46 23.55
N ASN A 64 -1.91 -4.23 23.57
CA ASN A 64 -2.32 -5.00 22.41
C ASN A 64 -2.63 -4.09 21.21
N HIS A 65 -3.34 -2.98 21.44
CA HIS A 65 -3.63 -2.00 20.39
C HIS A 65 -2.36 -1.38 19.79
N ILE A 66 -1.37 -1.05 20.63
CA ILE A 66 -0.05 -0.57 20.19
C ILE A 66 0.63 -1.61 19.30
N ILE A 67 0.67 -2.88 19.72
CA ILE A 67 1.34 -3.96 18.98
C ILE A 67 0.68 -4.16 17.62
N TRP A 68 -0.64 -4.31 17.59
CA TRP A 68 -1.39 -4.52 16.34
C TRP A 68 -1.28 -3.33 15.38
N GLY A 69 -1.35 -2.09 15.89
CA GLY A 69 -1.12 -0.89 15.08
C GLY A 69 0.30 -0.82 14.52
N THR A 70 1.30 -1.16 15.33
CA THR A 70 2.71 -1.20 14.92
C THR A 70 2.94 -2.26 13.84
N ILE A 71 2.39 -3.46 13.99
CA ILE A 71 2.49 -4.52 12.98
C ILE A 71 1.93 -4.04 11.64
N GLY A 72 0.77 -3.37 11.64
CA GLY A 72 0.19 -2.81 10.42
C GLY A 72 1.12 -1.79 9.74
N ILE A 73 1.70 -0.88 10.51
CA ILE A 73 2.65 0.14 10.01
C ILE A 73 3.92 -0.53 9.45
N VAL A 74 4.48 -1.49 10.18
CA VAL A 74 5.70 -2.22 9.77
C VAL A 74 5.48 -2.99 8.48
N ILE A 75 4.32 -3.64 8.30
CA ILE A 75 3.99 -4.35 7.05
C ILE A 75 3.98 -3.37 5.87
N MET A 76 3.33 -2.21 6.01
CA MET A 76 3.28 -1.20 4.94
C MET A 76 4.67 -0.71 4.55
N ILE A 77 5.50 -0.36 5.53
CA ILE A 77 6.89 0.06 5.29
C ILE A 77 7.70 -1.08 4.69
N GLY A 78 7.49 -2.31 5.18
CA GLY A 78 8.17 -3.52 4.73
C GLY A 78 7.94 -3.81 3.26
N VAL A 79 6.70 -3.70 2.78
CA VAL A 79 6.37 -3.90 1.36
C VAL A 79 7.15 -2.93 0.47
N PHE A 80 7.11 -1.63 0.75
CA PHE A 80 7.83 -0.63 -0.06
C PHE A 80 9.35 -0.78 0.04
N THR A 81 9.86 -1.16 1.21
CA THR A 81 11.29 -1.42 1.41
C THR A 81 11.76 -2.61 0.58
N ILE A 82 11.03 -3.72 0.60
CA ILE A 82 11.35 -4.91 -0.18
C ILE A 82 11.28 -4.60 -1.68
N LEU A 83 10.23 -3.91 -2.14
CA LEU A 83 10.14 -3.48 -3.54
C LEU A 83 11.31 -2.58 -3.95
N GLY A 84 11.72 -1.65 -3.09
CA GLY A 84 12.89 -0.81 -3.31
C GLY A 84 14.19 -1.61 -3.44
N ILE A 85 14.40 -2.63 -2.59
CA ILE A 85 15.56 -3.52 -2.68
C ILE A 85 15.56 -4.30 -3.99
N ILE A 86 14.41 -4.86 -4.38
CA ILE A 86 14.26 -5.62 -5.63
C ILE A 86 14.60 -4.74 -6.82
N MET A 87 14.01 -3.55 -6.92
CA MET A 87 14.25 -2.62 -8.03
C MET A 87 15.73 -2.24 -8.14
N ARG A 88 16.40 -1.97 -7.02
CA ARG A 88 17.85 -1.68 -7.00
C ARG A 88 18.70 -2.88 -7.38
N THR A 89 18.34 -4.07 -6.90
CA THR A 89 19.06 -5.31 -7.19
C THR A 89 19.04 -5.64 -8.68
N PHE A 90 17.91 -5.40 -9.35
CA PHE A 90 17.73 -5.70 -10.77
C PHE A 90 17.93 -4.47 -11.69
N ASN A 91 18.37 -3.33 -11.15
CA ASN A 91 18.55 -2.07 -11.87
C ASN A 91 17.31 -1.65 -12.71
N ILE A 92 16.13 -1.74 -12.09
CA ILE A 92 14.86 -1.38 -12.71
C ILE A 92 14.61 0.12 -12.50
N GLU A 93 14.48 0.86 -13.60
CA GLU A 93 14.21 2.30 -13.62
C GLU A 93 12.78 2.61 -14.11
N GLY A 94 12.26 3.78 -13.75
CA GLY A 94 10.97 4.27 -14.25
C GLY A 94 9.72 3.72 -13.57
N ILE A 95 9.84 2.98 -12.45
CA ILE A 95 8.68 2.46 -11.72
C ILE A 95 8.60 3.11 -10.32
N ASP A 96 7.44 3.66 -9.98
CA ASP A 96 7.12 4.12 -8.62
C ASP A 96 6.00 3.22 -8.04
N PRO A 97 6.33 2.29 -7.13
CA PRO A 97 5.35 1.39 -6.52
C PRO A 97 4.38 2.07 -5.56
N GLN A 98 4.71 3.25 -5.03
CA GLN A 98 3.81 4.00 -4.14
C GLN A 98 2.74 4.72 -4.97
N MET A 99 3.16 5.27 -6.11
CA MET A 99 2.28 6.03 -7.01
C MET A 99 1.59 5.13 -8.04
N GLY A 100 2.02 3.87 -8.17
CA GLY A 100 1.52 2.94 -9.18
C GLY A 100 1.80 3.43 -10.61
N THR A 101 2.86 4.23 -10.79
CA THR A 101 3.20 4.82 -12.08
C THR A 101 4.37 4.08 -12.71
N VAL A 102 4.24 3.84 -14.02
CA VAL A 102 5.26 3.19 -14.85
C VAL A 102 5.61 4.16 -15.98
N GLN A 103 6.77 4.77 -15.88
CA GLN A 103 7.35 5.74 -16.82
C GLN A 103 8.62 5.12 -17.42
N ILE A 104 8.44 4.09 -18.26
CA ILE A 104 9.56 3.43 -18.92
C ILE A 104 10.01 4.34 -20.07
N LYS A 105 11.29 4.73 -20.07
CA LYS A 105 11.90 5.53 -21.13
C LYS A 105 12.36 4.64 -22.28
#